data_AF-A0AAV0QU85-F1
#
_entry.id   AF-A0AAV0QU85-F1
#
_cell.length_a   1.000
_cell.length_b   1.000
_cell.length_c   1.000
_cell.angle_alpha   90.00
_cell.angle_beta   90.00
_cell.angle_gamma   90.00
#
_symmetry.space_group_name_H-M   'P 1'
#
loop_
_entity.id
_entity.type
_entity.pdbx_description
1 polymer ?
#
loop_
_entity_poly.entity_id
_entity_poly.type
_entity_poly.pdbx_seq_one_letter_code
_entity_poly.pdbx_strand_id
1 'polypeptide(L)'
;MAVTFSDLHTEGGLKALEAFLAGKSYISGDKFTKDDVRVYAAVHGVPGDSFPNVCKWYNSVSSKLASSRLMGLVSWWGFLASQERLLV
;
A
#
# COMPACT_ATOMS: atom_id res chain seq x y z
N MET A 1 -14.60 2.48 -11.52
CA MET A 1 -15.01 1.43 -10.57
C MET A 1 -14.18 1.60 -9.31
N ALA A 2 -14.81 1.73 -8.14
CA ALA A 2 -14.08 1.78 -6.88
C ALA A 2 -13.69 0.35 -6.52
N VAL A 3 -12.40 0.04 -6.62
CA VAL A 3 -11.88 -1.29 -6.24
C VAL A 3 -11.60 -1.23 -4.75
N THR A 4 -12.45 -1.91 -3.97
CA THR A 4 -12.31 -2.03 -2.53
C THR A 4 -11.83 -3.44 -2.22
N PHE A 5 -10.67 -3.55 -1.59
CA PHE A 5 -10.18 -4.83 -1.08
C PHE A 5 -10.57 -4.94 0.39
N SER A 6 -11.22 -6.04 0.74
CA SER A 6 -11.48 -6.42 2.12
C SER A 6 -10.31 -7.25 2.64
N ASP A 7 -10.04 -7.17 3.94
CA ASP A 7 -9.11 -8.10 4.62
C ASP A 7 -7.67 -8.08 4.09
N LEU A 8 -7.16 -6.91 3.69
CA LEU A 8 -5.77 -6.70 3.25
C LEU A 8 -4.70 -6.97 4.32
N HIS A 9 -5.13 -7.19 5.57
CA HIS A 9 -4.29 -7.67 6.66
C HIS A 9 -4.15 -9.19 6.68
N THR A 10 -4.96 -9.92 5.91
CA THR A 10 -4.90 -11.38 5.79
C THR A 10 -4.15 -11.79 4.54
N GLU A 11 -3.57 -12.99 4.57
CA GLU A 11 -2.87 -13.57 3.42
C GLU A 11 -3.79 -13.69 2.19
N GLY A 12 -5.08 -13.97 2.39
CA GLY A 12 -6.08 -14.03 1.33
C GLY A 12 -6.31 -12.68 0.63
N GLY A 13 -6.42 -11.60 1.41
CA GLY A 13 -6.57 -10.24 0.86
C GLY A 13 -5.31 -9.78 0.13
N LEU A 14 -4.13 -10.06 0.68
CA LEU A 14 -2.83 -9.80 0.02
C LEU A 14 -2.70 -10.57 -1.30
N LYS A 15 -3.13 -11.83 -1.35
CA LYS A 15 -3.12 -12.63 -2.58
C LYS A 15 -4.07 -12.08 -3.65
N ALA A 16 -5.24 -11.59 -3.25
CA ALA A 16 -6.17 -10.92 -4.16
C ALA A 16 -5.59 -9.60 -4.70
N LEU A 17 -4.91 -8.83 -3.84
CA LEU A 17 -4.22 -7.61 -4.25
C LEU A 17 -3.05 -7.89 -5.20
N GLU A 18 -2.23 -8.90 -4.91
CA GLU A 18 -1.14 -9.35 -5.78
C GLU A 18 -1.66 -9.74 -7.17
N ALA A 19 -2.72 -10.55 -7.22
CA ALA A 19 -3.34 -10.95 -8.48
C ALA A 19 -3.96 -9.75 -9.23
N PHE A 20 -4.49 -8.76 -8.50
CA PHE A 20 -5.04 -7.55 -9.11
C PHE A 20 -3.95 -6.62 -9.69
N LEU A 21 -2.81 -6.55 -9.01
CA LEU A 21 -1.63 -5.80 -9.45
C LEU A 21 -0.81 -6.55 -10.50
N ALA A 22 -1.11 -7.83 -10.75
CA ALA A 22 -0.51 -8.58 -11.84
C ALA A 22 -0.85 -7.93 -13.19
N GLY A 23 0.10 -7.18 -13.74
CA GLY A 23 -0.06 -6.40 -14.97
C GLY A 23 -0.57 -4.97 -14.77
N LYS A 24 -0.67 -4.47 -13.54
CA LYS A 24 -1.03 -3.08 -13.24
C LYS A 24 -0.01 -2.43 -12.31
N SER A 25 0.30 -1.16 -12.58
CA SER A 25 1.23 -0.39 -11.74
C SER A 25 0.53 0.25 -10.53
N TYR A 26 -0.77 0.52 -10.62
CA TYR A 26 -1.60 1.17 -9.60
C TYR A 26 -3.02 0.59 -9.59
N ILE A 27 -3.78 0.85 -8.52
CA ILE A 27 -5.13 0.31 -8.31
C ILE A 27 -6.10 0.76 -9.41
N SER A 28 -5.98 2.02 -9.84
CA SER A 28 -6.80 2.59 -10.92
C SER A 28 -6.18 2.42 -12.33
N GLY A 29 -5.10 1.65 -12.48
CA GLY A 29 -4.40 1.45 -13.76
C GLY A 29 -3.00 2.04 -13.77
N ASP A 30 -2.78 3.07 -14.59
CA ASP A 30 -1.43 3.64 -14.83
C ASP A 30 -1.11 4.88 -14.00
N LYS A 31 -2.11 5.45 -13.33
CA LYS A 31 -1.95 6.68 -12.53
C LYS A 31 -2.09 6.39 -11.05
N PHE A 32 -1.26 7.06 -10.27
CA PHE A 32 -1.41 7.15 -8.82
C PHE A 32 -2.68 7.93 -8.48
N THR A 33 -3.57 7.32 -7.70
CA THR A 33 -4.88 7.87 -7.34
C THR A 33 -5.15 7.80 -5.85
N LYS A 34 -6.27 8.38 -5.40
CA LYS A 34 -6.72 8.27 -4.00
C LYS A 34 -6.98 6.82 -3.58
N ASP A 35 -7.34 5.94 -4.52
CA ASP A 35 -7.57 4.52 -4.21
C ASP A 35 -6.27 3.82 -3.83
N ASP A 36 -5.14 4.15 -4.46
CA ASP A 36 -3.83 3.62 -4.07
C ASP A 36 -3.49 3.96 -2.62
N VAL A 37 -3.78 5.20 -2.19
CA VAL A 37 -3.53 5.64 -0.80
C VAL A 37 -4.43 4.91 0.19
N ARG A 38 -5.70 4.65 -0.16
CA ARG A 38 -6.65 3.93 0.69
C ARG A 38 -6.24 2.47 0.86
N VAL A 39 -5.92 1.79 -0.24
CA VAL A 39 -5.44 0.40 -0.21
C VAL A 39 -4.14 0.32 0.56
N TYR A 40 -3.22 1.28 0.36
CA TYR A 40 -1.94 1.32 1.05
C TYR A 40 -2.08 1.47 2.55
N ALA A 41 -2.99 2.34 3.01
CA ALA A 41 -3.31 2.49 4.42
C ALA A 41 -3.98 1.24 5.03
N ALA A 42 -4.67 0.44 4.22
CA ALA A 42 -5.31 -0.80 4.64
C ALA A 42 -4.36 -2.00 4.66
N VAL A 43 -3.24 -1.95 3.93
CA VAL A 43 -2.17 -2.96 3.99
C VAL A 43 -1.34 -2.72 5.26
N HIS A 44 -1.54 -3.59 6.25
CA HIS A 44 -0.87 -3.48 7.56
C HIS A 44 0.55 -4.10 7.49
N GLY A 45 1.51 -3.32 6.99
CA GLY A 45 2.94 -3.69 6.93
C GLY A 45 3.45 -4.02 5.52
N VAL A 46 4.76 -4.22 5.40
CA VAL A 46 5.40 -4.55 4.12
C VAL A 46 5.01 -6.00 3.75
N PRO A 47 4.37 -6.24 2.59
CA PRO A 47 4.14 -7.59 2.10
C PRO A 47 5.49 -8.30 2.00
N GLY A 48 5.64 -9.44 2.66
CA GLY A 48 6.86 -10.24 2.55
C GLY A 48 7.16 -10.65 1.10
N ASP A 49 8.34 -11.25 0.88
CA ASP A 49 8.82 -11.65 -0.46
C ASP A 49 7.87 -12.56 -1.25
N SER A 50 6.83 -13.10 -0.60
CA SER A 50 5.73 -13.86 -1.21
C SER A 50 4.86 -13.04 -2.19
N PHE A 51 4.88 -11.70 -2.13
CA PHE A 51 4.04 -10.83 -2.96
C PHE A 51 4.86 -9.74 -3.67
N PRO A 52 5.63 -10.09 -4.72
CA PRO A 52 6.54 -9.17 -5.39
C PRO A 52 5.82 -8.02 -6.12
N ASN A 53 4.61 -8.21 -6.65
CA ASN A 53 3.86 -7.15 -7.31
C ASN A 53 3.30 -6.14 -6.30
N VAL A 54 2.73 -6.62 -5.18
CA VAL A 54 2.31 -5.75 -4.08
C VAL A 54 3.50 -5.00 -3.52
N CYS A 55 4.65 -5.65 -3.30
CA CYS A 55 5.85 -5.00 -2.77
C CYS A 55 6.35 -3.86 -3.67
N LYS A 56 6.39 -4.07 -5.00
CA LYS A 56 6.74 -3.02 -5.97
C LYS A 56 5.75 -1.85 -5.96
N TRP A 57 4.46 -2.16 -5.94
CA TRP A 57 3.41 -1.15 -5.86
C TRP A 57 3.48 -0.36 -4.55
N TYR A 58 3.66 -1.05 -3.42
CA TYR A 58 3.77 -0.46 -2.08
C TYR A 58 4.93 0.54 -2.01
N ASN A 59 6.10 0.15 -2.52
CA ASN A 59 7.27 1.03 -2.61
C ASN A 59 7.02 2.23 -3.55
N SER A 60 6.31 2.01 -4.67
CA SER A 60 5.99 3.08 -5.62
C SER A 60 5.02 4.11 -5.04
N VAL A 61 3.99 3.64 -4.33
CA VAL A 61 3.01 4.47 -3.61
C VAL A 61 3.69 5.21 -2.47
N SER A 62 4.51 4.52 -1.68
CA SER A 62 5.31 5.09 -0.60
C SER A 62 6.21 6.21 -1.11
N SER A 63 6.95 5.97 -2.19
CA SER A 63 7.84 6.94 -2.82
C SER A 63 7.08 8.17 -3.32
N LYS A 64 5.91 7.99 -3.96
CA LYS A 64 5.05 9.12 -4.37
C LYS A 64 4.55 9.94 -3.18
N LEU A 65 4.11 9.27 -2.12
CA LEU A 65 3.63 9.93 -0.89
C LEU A 65 4.77 10.68 -0.18
N ALA A 66 5.95 10.07 -0.10
CA ALA A 66 7.15 10.67 0.49
C ALA A 66 7.66 11.85 -0.35
N SER A 67 7.65 11.72 -1.67
CA SER A 67 8.03 12.80 -2.59
C SER A 67 7.06 13.97 -2.52
N SER A 68 5.76 13.71 -2.33
CA SER A 68 4.74 14.74 -2.14
C SER A 68 4.81 15.45 -0.78
N ARG A 69 5.41 14.83 0.26
CA ARG A 69 5.46 15.40 1.61
C ARG A 69 6.82 15.95 2.04
N LEU A 70 7.86 15.78 1.22
CA LEU A 70 9.25 16.16 1.48
C LEU A 70 9.80 15.55 2.78
N MET A 71 10.89 14.79 2.62
CA MET A 71 11.87 14.40 3.63
C MET A 71 11.65 13.05 4.37
N GLY A 72 12.40 12.05 3.89
CA GLY A 72 13.07 11.03 4.71
C GLY A 72 12.23 9.85 5.19
N LEU A 73 12.72 8.64 4.87
CA LEU A 73 12.26 7.33 5.38
C LEU A 73 12.02 7.27 6.91
N VAL A 74 12.59 8.22 7.66
CA VAL A 74 12.43 8.41 9.11
C VAL A 74 11.00 8.80 9.50
N SER A 75 10.32 9.63 8.70
CA SER A 75 8.95 10.08 9.00
C SER A 75 7.89 9.03 8.65
N TRP A 76 8.24 8.07 7.79
CA TRP A 76 7.29 7.09 7.28
C TRP A 76 7.12 5.89 8.23
N TRP A 77 8.21 5.42 8.85
CA TRP A 77 8.14 4.57 10.04
C TRP A 77 7.40 5.26 11.20
N GLY A 78 7.58 6.58 11.36
CA GLY A 78 6.83 7.36 12.33
C GLY A 78 5.32 7.45 12.04
N PHE A 79 4.92 7.54 10.77
CA PHE A 79 3.51 7.52 10.37
C PHE A 79 2.88 6.13 10.57
N LEU A 80 3.61 5.07 10.23
CA LEU A 80 3.19 3.68 10.44
C LEU A 80 3.04 3.39 11.95
N ALA A 81 4.04 3.74 12.75
CA ALA A 81 4.00 3.62 14.21
C ALA A 81 2.91 4.52 14.86
N SER A 82 2.56 5.64 14.23
CA SER A 82 1.46 6.50 14.69
C SER A 82 0.08 5.94 14.34
N GLN A 83 -0.02 5.04 13.37
CA GLN A 83 -1.25 4.30 13.06
C GLN A 83 -1.47 3.18 14.08
N GLU A 84 -0.41 2.50 14.54
CA GLU A 84 -0.47 1.46 15.56
C GLU A 84 -0.90 1.97 16.95
N ARG A 85 -0.74 3.28 17.23
CA ARG A 85 -1.15 3.91 18.50
C ARG A 85 -2.65 4.23 18.60
N LEU A 86 -3.41 4.08 17.51
CA LEU A 86 -4.87 4.32 17.49
C LEU A 86 -5.69 3.01 17.63
N LEU A 87 -5.02 1.88 17.88
CA LEU A 87 -5.64 0.58 18.15
C LEU A 87 -5.52 0.12 19.61
N VAL A 88 -5.25 1.06 20.55
CA VAL A 88 -5.38 0.85 22.00
C VAL A 88 -6.47 1.77 22.55
#